data_AF-A0A6P6GDF6-F1
#
_entry.id   AF-A0A6P6GDF6-F1
#
_cell.length_a   1.000
_cell.length_b   1.000
_cell.length_c   1.000
_cell.angle_alpha   90.00
_cell.angle_beta   90.00
_cell.angle_gamma   90.00
#
_symmetry.space_group_name_H-M   'P 1'
#
loop_
_entity.id
_entity.type
_entity.pdbx_description
1 polymer ?
#
loop_
_entity_poly.entity_id
_entity_poly.type
_entity_poly.pdbx_seq_one_letter_code
_entity_poly.pdbx_strand_id
1 'polypeptide(L)'
;MAKPVADSHINRAAVQATNDDASASKLSCVKKGYMKDDYIHLFVRRPVRRSPIINRGYFARWAALRKLLNQFLESESNADEHGQVKKQILSLGAGFDTTYFQLQDEGKAPYLYVELDFKEVTSKKAALIESCNQLRDKISATASFSRERGEVLSDHYKLLPVDLCDIQQLNGIIALADLDPRLPTFIIAECVLIYLDPDSSRDVVGWASKTFSTAIFFLYEQVLL
;
A
#
# COMPACT_ATOMS: atom_id res chain seq x y z
N MET A 1 -17.24 -2.48 -35.44
CA MET A 1 -15.78 -2.50 -35.16
C MET A 1 -15.58 -1.76 -33.85
N ALA A 2 -15.24 -2.49 -32.78
CA ALA A 2 -14.90 -1.87 -31.51
C ALA A 2 -13.59 -1.08 -31.68
N LYS A 3 -13.58 0.19 -31.22
CA LYS A 3 -12.33 0.95 -31.12
C LYS A 3 -11.39 0.19 -30.18
N PRO A 4 -10.07 0.16 -30.46
CA PRO A 4 -9.12 -0.35 -29.48
C PRO A 4 -9.26 0.50 -28.21
N VAL A 5 -9.35 -0.16 -27.06
CA VAL A 5 -9.16 0.48 -25.76
C VAL A 5 -7.80 1.16 -25.84
N ALA A 6 -7.76 2.47 -25.62
CA ALA A 6 -6.53 3.23 -25.71
C ALA A 6 -5.51 2.61 -24.76
N ASP A 7 -4.31 2.29 -25.24
CA ASP A 7 -3.17 1.95 -24.38
C ASP A 7 -3.01 3.11 -23.39
N SER A 8 -3.42 2.91 -22.13
CA SER A 8 -3.13 3.87 -21.08
C SER A 8 -1.61 3.88 -20.95
N HIS A 9 -0.99 4.99 -21.39
CA HIS A 9 0.44 5.16 -21.48
C HIS A 9 1.07 5.35 -20.08
N ILE A 10 0.78 4.47 -19.13
CA ILE A 10 1.50 4.43 -17.85
C ILE A 10 2.91 3.95 -18.16
N ASN A 11 3.87 4.87 -18.08
CA ASN A 11 5.27 4.53 -18.21
C ASN A 11 5.72 3.71 -16.99
N ARG A 12 5.63 2.38 -17.08
CA ARG A 12 5.98 1.44 -16.00
C ARG A 12 7.40 1.63 -15.47
N ALA A 13 8.33 2.09 -16.32
CA ALA A 13 9.69 2.42 -15.88
C ALA A 13 9.72 3.67 -14.99
N ALA A 14 8.89 4.69 -15.30
CA ALA A 14 8.72 5.85 -14.44
C ALA A 14 8.06 5.48 -13.09
N VAL A 15 7.11 4.56 -13.09
CA VAL A 15 6.50 4.04 -11.84
C VAL A 15 7.55 3.36 -10.96
N GLN A 16 8.43 2.53 -11.52
CA GLN A 16 9.52 1.93 -10.75
C GLN A 16 10.51 2.97 -10.22
N ALA A 17 10.87 3.97 -11.04
CA ALA A 17 11.79 5.02 -10.63
C ALA A 17 11.22 5.87 -9.48
N THR A 18 9.93 6.18 -9.52
CA THR A 18 9.26 6.95 -8.45
C THR A 18 9.15 6.14 -7.15
N ASN A 19 8.88 4.83 -7.22
CA ASN A 19 8.97 3.94 -6.06
C ASN A 19 10.37 3.93 -5.42
N ASP A 20 11.42 3.80 -6.23
CA ASP A 20 12.80 3.78 -5.74
C ASP A 20 13.20 5.14 -5.12
N ASP A 21 12.78 6.26 -5.72
CA ASP A 21 13.02 7.61 -5.20
C ASP A 21 12.30 7.85 -3.86
N ALA A 22 11.04 7.40 -3.77
CA ALA A 22 10.24 7.48 -2.54
C ALA A 22 10.87 6.67 -1.42
N SER A 23 11.28 5.43 -1.70
CA SER A 23 11.93 4.55 -0.73
C SER A 23 13.26 5.13 -0.23
N ALA A 24 14.08 5.67 -1.13
CA ALA A 24 15.34 6.33 -0.77
C ALA A 24 15.11 7.59 0.08
N SER A 25 14.04 8.35 -0.20
CA SER A 25 13.67 9.54 0.56
C SER A 25 13.14 9.19 1.96
N LYS A 26 12.30 8.14 2.08
CA LYS A 26 11.88 7.56 3.38
C LYS A 26 13.12 7.13 4.18
N LEU A 27 14.07 6.40 3.59
CA LEU A 27 15.32 6.02 4.29
C LEU A 27 16.16 7.23 4.73
N SER A 28 16.21 8.31 3.94
CA SER A 28 16.88 9.56 4.33
C SER A 28 16.27 10.15 5.61
N CYS A 29 14.94 10.16 5.73
CA CYS A 29 14.24 10.61 6.94
C CYS A 29 14.60 9.78 8.16
N VAL A 30 14.58 8.45 8.02
CA VAL A 30 14.92 7.51 9.11
C VAL A 30 16.34 7.73 9.60
N LYS A 31 17.32 7.80 8.68
CA LYS A 31 18.73 8.05 9.03
C LYS A 31 18.98 9.40 9.70
N LYS A 32 18.03 10.34 9.59
CA LYS A 32 18.08 11.66 10.23
C LYS A 32 17.20 11.76 11.48
N GLY A 33 16.57 10.67 11.91
CA GLY A 33 15.75 10.61 13.12
C GLY A 33 14.40 11.29 13.00
N TYR A 34 13.91 11.56 11.78
CA TYR A 34 12.59 12.16 11.59
C TYR A 34 11.45 11.16 11.85
N MET A 35 11.65 9.89 11.51
CA MET A 35 10.67 8.82 11.73
C MET A 35 11.38 7.51 12.04
N LYS A 36 10.68 6.60 12.73
CA LYS A 36 11.16 5.25 13.00
C LYS A 36 10.59 4.29 11.96
N ASP A 37 11.47 3.57 11.29
CA ASP A 37 11.13 2.50 10.36
C ASP A 37 12.33 1.56 10.25
N ASP A 38 12.20 0.39 10.87
CA ASP A 38 13.27 -0.60 10.96
C ASP A 38 13.36 -1.49 9.70
N TYR A 39 12.55 -1.22 8.66
CA TYR A 39 12.38 -2.08 7.49
C TYR A 39 12.77 -1.43 6.18
N ILE A 40 12.57 -0.11 6.01
CA ILE A 40 12.76 0.55 4.70
C ILE A 40 14.18 0.41 4.14
N HIS A 41 15.18 0.25 5.02
CA HIS A 41 16.55 0.04 4.63
C HIS A 41 16.78 -1.28 3.85
N LEU A 42 15.90 -2.27 4.02
CA LEU A 42 15.93 -3.55 3.31
C LEU A 42 15.50 -3.42 1.84
N PHE A 43 14.73 -2.37 1.51
CA PHE A 43 14.19 -2.12 0.18
C PHE A 43 15.03 -1.12 -0.64
N VAL A 44 16.02 -0.46 -0.03
CA VAL A 44 16.83 0.58 -0.67
C VAL A 44 18.25 0.09 -0.91
N ARG A 45 18.59 -0.14 -2.19
CA ARG A 45 19.94 -0.57 -2.59
C ARG A 45 21.01 0.49 -2.36
N ARG A 46 20.69 1.76 -2.64
CA ARG A 46 21.63 2.89 -2.56
C ARG A 46 21.00 4.01 -1.74
N PRO A 47 21.38 4.17 -0.46
CA PRO A 47 20.89 5.27 0.36
C PRO A 47 21.28 6.63 -0.25
N VAL A 48 20.31 7.55 -0.31
CA VAL A 48 20.52 8.92 -0.79
C VAL A 48 20.26 9.89 0.34
N ARG A 49 21.08 10.94 0.47
CA ARG A 49 20.81 12.03 1.41
C ARG A 49 19.89 13.04 0.75
N ARG A 50 18.78 13.39 1.40
CA ARG A 50 17.89 14.48 0.97
C ARG A 50 18.15 15.77 1.74
N SER A 51 17.74 16.90 1.15
CA SER A 51 17.80 18.20 1.81
C SER A 51 16.84 18.24 3.02
N PRO A 52 17.09 19.12 4.01
CA PRO A 52 16.23 19.21 5.20
C PRO A 52 14.75 19.43 4.88
N ILE A 53 14.44 20.26 3.88
CA ILE A 53 13.05 20.54 3.49
C ILE A 53 12.35 19.29 2.92
N ILE A 54 13.07 18.48 2.13
CA ILE A 54 12.53 17.22 1.62
C ILE A 54 12.28 16.23 2.76
N ASN A 55 13.21 16.11 3.72
CA ASN A 55 13.01 15.23 4.87
C ASN A 55 11.79 15.68 5.72
N ARG A 56 11.61 16.99 5.92
CA ARG A 56 10.43 17.53 6.62
C ARG A 56 9.13 17.22 5.88
N GLY A 57 9.13 17.34 4.54
CA GLY A 57 7.99 16.98 3.71
C GLY A 57 7.62 15.50 3.83
N TYR A 58 8.60 14.60 3.69
CA TYR A 58 8.38 13.16 3.86
C TYR A 58 7.96 12.78 5.28
N PHE A 59 8.48 13.46 6.31
CA PHE A 59 8.00 13.29 7.68
C PHE A 59 6.54 13.69 7.83
N ALA A 60 6.14 14.87 7.31
CA ALA A 60 4.76 15.33 7.39
C ALA A 60 3.81 14.36 6.65
N ARG A 61 4.20 13.91 5.46
CA ARG A 61 3.53 12.86 4.67
C ARG A 61 3.30 11.59 5.52
N TRP A 62 4.37 11.03 6.09
CA TRP A 62 4.30 9.83 6.93
C TRP A 62 3.47 10.07 8.20
N ALA A 63 3.68 11.18 8.92
CA ALA A 63 3.00 11.47 10.17
C ALA A 63 1.49 11.66 9.97
N ALA A 64 1.06 12.29 8.87
CA ALA A 64 -0.35 12.43 8.53
C ALA A 64 -1.02 11.07 8.28
N LEU A 65 -0.41 10.22 7.44
CA LEU A 65 -0.89 8.86 7.19
C LEU A 65 -0.97 8.06 8.50
N ARG A 66 0.12 8.03 9.28
CA ARG A 66 0.19 7.28 10.53
C ARG A 66 -0.84 7.72 11.56
N LYS A 67 -1.08 9.03 11.68
CA LYS A 67 -2.09 9.56 12.60
C LYS A 67 -3.49 9.08 12.22
N LEU A 68 -3.88 9.24 10.96
CA LEU A 68 -5.21 8.84 10.49
C LEU A 68 -5.39 7.32 10.52
N LEU A 69 -4.34 6.57 10.18
CA LEU A 69 -4.34 5.12 10.23
C LEU A 69 -4.53 4.61 11.67
N ASN A 70 -3.79 5.16 12.63
CA ASN A 70 -3.94 4.78 14.04
C ASN A 70 -5.33 5.15 14.58
N GLN A 71 -5.85 6.34 14.25
CA GLN A 71 -7.22 6.71 14.62
C GLN A 71 -8.26 5.74 14.05
N PHE A 72 -8.10 5.33 12.80
CA PHE A 72 -8.96 4.32 12.19
C PHE A 72 -8.83 2.97 12.89
N LEU A 73 -7.62 2.51 13.22
CA LEU A 73 -7.40 1.22 13.88
C LEU A 73 -7.90 1.21 15.34
N GLU A 74 -7.79 2.33 16.04
CA GLU A 74 -8.18 2.49 17.44
C GLU A 74 -9.67 2.85 17.61
N SER A 75 -10.38 3.28 16.56
CA SER A 75 -11.79 3.65 16.69
C SER A 75 -12.65 2.48 17.15
N GLU A 76 -13.40 2.64 18.23
CA GLU A 76 -14.41 1.66 18.61
C GLU A 76 -15.61 1.80 17.67
N SER A 77 -15.99 0.72 17.00
CA SER A 77 -17.31 0.65 16.38
C SER A 77 -18.26 0.13 17.47
N ASN A 78 -19.47 0.67 17.55
CA ASN A 78 -20.54 0.15 18.42
C ASN A 78 -20.95 -1.27 17.99
N ALA A 79 -20.09 -2.26 18.25
CA ALA A 79 -20.37 -3.66 18.00
C ALA A 79 -20.85 -4.30 19.30
N ASP A 80 -22.06 -4.84 19.23
CA ASP A 80 -22.77 -5.54 20.29
C ASP A 80 -21.88 -6.59 20.98
N GLU A 81 -21.67 -6.42 22.28
CA GLU A 81 -21.28 -7.37 23.35
C GLU A 81 -20.24 -8.50 23.13
N HIS A 82 -19.70 -8.75 21.93
CA HIS A 82 -18.98 -10.02 21.64
C HIS A 82 -17.67 -9.92 20.82
N GLY A 83 -17.11 -8.74 20.55
CA GLY A 83 -15.72 -8.67 20.05
C GLY A 83 -15.28 -7.38 19.37
N GLN A 84 -13.96 -7.21 19.27
CA GLN A 84 -13.33 -6.10 18.56
C GLN A 84 -13.64 -6.17 17.05
N VAL A 85 -14.04 -5.06 16.45
CA VAL A 85 -14.38 -5.02 15.02
C VAL A 85 -13.14 -5.25 14.16
N LYS A 86 -13.22 -6.26 13.28
CA LYS A 86 -12.20 -6.54 12.26
C LYS A 86 -12.12 -5.38 11.27
N LYS A 87 -10.91 -4.90 11.02
CA LYS A 87 -10.63 -3.78 10.10
C LYS A 87 -9.67 -4.21 9.01
N GLN A 88 -9.85 -3.66 7.82
CA GLN A 88 -9.03 -3.96 6.66
C GLN A 88 -8.25 -2.72 6.23
N ILE A 89 -7.05 -2.92 5.68
CA ILE A 89 -6.29 -1.89 4.99
C ILE A 89 -6.07 -2.35 3.54
N LEU A 90 -6.34 -1.46 2.59
CA LEU A 90 -6.07 -1.65 1.16
C LEU A 90 -5.14 -0.54 0.68
N SER A 91 -3.88 -0.88 0.39
CA SER A 91 -2.90 0.05 -0.14
C SER A 91 -2.79 -0.09 -1.65
N LEU A 92 -3.26 0.93 -2.37
CA LEU A 92 -3.17 1.05 -3.82
C LEU A 92 -1.83 1.66 -4.19
N GLY A 93 -1.07 1.05 -5.11
CA GLY A 93 0.27 1.51 -5.49
C GLY A 93 1.22 1.52 -4.29
N ALA A 94 1.24 0.42 -3.53
CA ALA A 94 1.94 0.35 -2.25
C ALA A 94 3.46 0.51 -2.35
N GLY A 95 4.05 0.26 -3.52
CA GLY A 95 5.50 0.29 -3.68
C GLY A 95 6.22 -0.60 -2.67
N PHE A 96 7.36 -0.12 -2.18
CA PHE A 96 8.08 -0.72 -1.05
C PHE A 96 7.68 -0.13 0.31
N ASP A 97 6.42 0.27 0.47
CA ASP A 97 5.92 0.69 1.78
C ASP A 97 6.08 -0.43 2.83
N THR A 98 6.35 -0.03 4.06
CA THR A 98 6.71 -0.91 5.17
C THR A 98 5.71 -0.84 6.32
N THR A 99 4.58 -0.15 6.13
CA THR A 99 3.62 0.15 7.20
C THR A 99 3.08 -1.11 7.85
N TYR A 100 2.80 -2.17 7.09
CA TYR A 100 2.35 -3.45 7.65
C TYR A 100 3.36 -4.01 8.67
N PHE A 101 4.65 -4.05 8.32
CA PHE A 101 5.70 -4.59 9.19
C PHE A 101 5.87 -3.74 10.46
N GLN A 102 5.77 -2.42 10.33
CA GLN A 102 5.77 -1.50 11.47
C GLN A 102 4.56 -1.76 12.40
N LEU A 103 3.36 -1.92 11.83
CA LEU A 103 2.15 -2.22 12.61
C LEU A 103 2.21 -3.58 13.31
N GLN A 104 2.84 -4.59 12.69
CA GLN A 104 3.08 -5.88 13.32
C GLN A 104 3.94 -5.74 14.58
N ASP A 105 5.05 -4.99 14.52
CA ASP A 105 5.91 -4.74 15.69
C ASP A 105 5.21 -3.95 16.79
N GLU A 106 4.31 -3.06 16.42
CA GLU A 106 3.55 -2.24 17.36
C GLU A 106 2.36 -3.00 17.97
N GLY A 107 2.06 -4.22 17.53
CA GLY A 107 0.87 -4.97 17.95
C GLY A 107 -0.44 -4.34 17.46
N LYS A 108 -0.38 -3.58 16.36
CA LYS A 108 -1.51 -2.81 15.79
C LYS A 108 -1.87 -3.26 14.36
N ALA A 109 -1.39 -4.42 13.92
CA ALA A 109 -1.71 -4.92 12.58
C ALA A 109 -3.24 -5.11 12.42
N PRO A 110 -3.82 -4.75 11.26
CA PRO A 110 -5.24 -4.93 11.01
C PRO A 110 -5.60 -6.42 10.91
N TYR A 111 -6.89 -6.71 10.81
CA TYR A 111 -7.35 -8.06 10.49
C TYR A 111 -6.82 -8.54 9.12
N LEU A 112 -6.76 -7.64 8.15
CA LEU A 112 -6.22 -7.92 6.82
C LEU A 112 -5.56 -6.66 6.23
N TYR A 113 -4.35 -6.82 5.70
CA TYR A 113 -3.61 -5.79 5.00
C TYR A 113 -3.31 -6.25 3.57
N VAL A 114 -3.85 -5.53 2.58
CA VAL A 114 -3.70 -5.85 1.16
C VAL A 114 -2.91 -4.75 0.47
N GLU A 115 -1.84 -5.13 -0.23
CA GLU A 115 -1.03 -4.25 -1.06
C GLU A 115 -1.18 -4.61 -2.52
N LEU A 116 -1.49 -3.61 -3.33
CA LEU A 116 -1.61 -3.71 -4.79
C LEU A 116 -0.56 -2.83 -5.45
N ASP A 117 0.11 -3.35 -6.47
CA ASP A 117 0.99 -2.58 -7.34
C ASP A 117 1.20 -3.32 -8.66
N PHE A 118 1.91 -2.72 -9.61
CA PHE A 118 2.32 -3.42 -10.82
C PHE A 118 3.20 -4.63 -10.50
N LYS A 119 3.07 -5.68 -11.33
CA LYS A 119 3.80 -6.93 -11.17
C LYS A 119 5.31 -6.74 -11.02
N GLU A 120 5.89 -5.80 -11.75
CA GLU A 120 7.32 -5.53 -11.70
C GLU A 120 7.79 -4.98 -10.34
N VAL A 121 6.90 -4.31 -9.60
CA VAL A 121 7.13 -3.83 -8.23
C VAL A 121 6.86 -4.97 -7.23
N THR A 122 5.71 -5.64 -7.34
CA THR A 122 5.33 -6.70 -6.40
C THR A 122 6.27 -7.91 -6.48
N SER A 123 6.75 -8.31 -7.67
CA SER A 123 7.75 -9.37 -7.81
C SER A 123 9.08 -9.05 -7.11
N LYS A 124 9.51 -7.77 -7.10
CA LYS A 124 10.72 -7.36 -6.37
C LYS A 124 10.47 -7.40 -4.86
N LYS A 125 9.31 -6.90 -4.41
CA LYS A 125 8.93 -6.88 -3.00
C LYS A 125 8.76 -8.31 -2.45
N ALA A 126 8.05 -9.17 -3.17
CA ALA A 126 7.87 -10.59 -2.83
C ALA A 126 9.21 -11.32 -2.70
N ALA A 127 10.15 -11.10 -3.64
CA ALA A 127 11.48 -11.71 -3.56
C ALA A 127 12.27 -11.24 -2.32
N LEU A 128 12.17 -9.97 -1.95
CA LEU A 128 12.83 -9.44 -0.75
C LEU A 128 12.20 -9.99 0.53
N ILE A 129 10.86 -10.04 0.58
CA ILE A 129 10.13 -10.63 1.70
C ILE A 129 10.50 -12.11 1.89
N GLU A 130 10.53 -12.90 0.81
CA GLU A 130 10.83 -14.32 0.85
C GLU A 130 12.26 -14.62 1.34
N SER A 131 13.23 -13.79 0.92
CA SER A 131 14.66 -14.00 1.20
C SER A 131 15.17 -13.32 2.47
N CYS A 132 14.41 -12.39 3.07
CA CYS A 132 14.81 -11.68 4.27
C CYS A 132 13.98 -12.14 5.48
N ASN A 133 14.61 -12.87 6.41
CA ASN A 133 13.94 -13.36 7.62
C ASN A 133 13.27 -12.23 8.42
N GLN A 134 13.88 -11.05 8.50
CA GLN A 134 13.29 -9.91 9.21
C GLN A 134 11.91 -9.50 8.67
N LEU A 135 11.65 -9.68 7.37
CA LEU A 135 10.34 -9.45 6.74
C LEU A 135 9.47 -10.69 6.81
N ARG A 136 10.05 -11.85 6.47
CA ARG A 136 9.33 -13.13 6.43
C ARG A 136 8.73 -13.49 7.78
N ASP A 137 9.46 -13.30 8.87
CA ASP A 137 9.04 -13.64 10.23
C ASP A 137 7.87 -12.77 10.74
N LYS A 138 7.61 -11.63 10.07
CA LYS A 138 6.45 -10.76 10.34
C LYS A 138 5.21 -11.16 9.54
N ILE A 139 5.36 -12.12 8.64
CA ILE A 139 4.28 -12.70 7.86
C ILE A 139 4.03 -14.10 8.43
N SER A 140 2.79 -14.58 8.33
CA SER A 140 2.42 -15.91 8.85
C SER A 140 3.35 -17.00 8.31
N ALA A 141 3.67 -17.99 9.14
CA ALA A 141 4.48 -19.15 8.75
C ALA A 141 3.83 -19.99 7.64
N THR A 142 2.51 -19.86 7.47
CA THR A 142 1.72 -20.51 6.40
C THR A 142 1.71 -19.73 5.09
N ALA A 143 2.45 -18.62 5.01
CA ALA A 143 2.43 -17.78 3.82
C ALA A 143 2.98 -18.50 2.58
N SER A 144 2.31 -18.27 1.46
CA SER A 144 2.78 -18.67 0.15
C SER A 144 3.45 -17.48 -0.54
N PHE A 145 4.61 -17.75 -1.14
CA PHE A 145 5.41 -16.76 -1.86
C PHE A 145 5.50 -17.18 -3.32
N SER A 146 5.18 -16.28 -4.24
CA SER A 146 5.38 -16.52 -5.67
C SER A 146 6.06 -15.32 -6.30
N ARG A 147 7.38 -15.41 -6.46
CA ARG A 147 8.15 -14.37 -7.17
C ARG A 147 7.72 -14.21 -8.62
N GLU A 148 7.42 -15.32 -9.29
CA GLU A 148 7.01 -15.34 -10.71
C GLU A 148 5.66 -14.66 -10.91
N ARG A 149 4.70 -14.89 -10.01
CA ARG A 149 3.41 -14.22 -10.06
C ARG A 149 3.48 -12.82 -9.45
N GLY A 150 4.43 -12.56 -8.55
CA GLY A 150 4.54 -11.29 -7.83
C GLY A 150 3.58 -11.23 -6.65
N GLU A 151 3.40 -12.37 -5.97
CA GLU A 151 2.39 -12.55 -4.93
C GLU A 151 3.04 -12.96 -3.60
N VAL A 152 2.45 -12.47 -2.51
CA VAL A 152 2.65 -13.01 -1.16
C VAL A 152 1.26 -13.16 -0.55
N LEU A 153 0.87 -14.37 -0.16
CA LEU A 153 -0.45 -14.63 0.42
C LEU A 153 -0.30 -15.27 1.78
N SER A 154 -0.80 -14.60 2.81
CA SER A 154 -0.92 -15.11 4.17
C SER A 154 -2.33 -14.81 4.71
N ASP A 155 -2.59 -15.17 5.96
CA ASP A 155 -3.89 -14.94 6.59
C ASP A 155 -4.19 -13.43 6.79
N HIS A 156 -3.16 -12.63 7.09
CA HIS A 156 -3.32 -11.22 7.47
C HIS A 156 -2.61 -10.22 6.54
N TYR A 157 -1.77 -10.70 5.64
CA TYR A 157 -1.06 -9.88 4.65
C TYR A 157 -1.14 -10.50 3.26
N LYS A 158 -1.55 -9.69 2.28
CA LYS A 158 -1.62 -10.07 0.87
C LYS A 158 -0.89 -9.01 0.05
N LEU A 159 0.02 -9.45 -0.82
CA LEU A 159 0.63 -8.64 -1.87
C LEU A 159 0.21 -9.22 -3.21
N LEU A 160 -0.42 -8.42 -4.06
CA LEU A 160 -1.01 -8.89 -5.31
C LEU A 160 -0.67 -7.93 -6.48
N PRO A 161 -0.28 -8.47 -7.65
CA PRO A 161 -0.03 -7.67 -8.84
C PRO A 161 -1.36 -7.20 -9.47
N VAL A 162 -1.52 -5.90 -9.70
CA VAL A 162 -2.70 -5.32 -10.33
C VAL A 162 -2.32 -4.08 -11.14
N ASP A 163 -2.92 -3.94 -12.32
CA ASP A 163 -3.04 -2.64 -12.98
C ASP A 163 -4.26 -1.90 -12.42
N LEU A 164 -4.04 -0.79 -11.71
CA LEU A 164 -5.12 -0.04 -11.08
C LEU A 164 -6.11 0.57 -12.10
N CYS A 165 -5.69 0.75 -13.36
CA CYS A 165 -6.59 1.21 -14.42
C CYS A 165 -7.55 0.11 -14.91
N ASP A 166 -7.29 -1.15 -14.57
CA ASP A 166 -8.17 -2.27 -14.89
C ASP A 166 -9.12 -2.56 -13.72
N ILE A 167 -10.30 -1.94 -13.77
CA ILE A 167 -11.34 -2.13 -12.75
C ILE A 167 -11.82 -3.59 -12.67
N GLN A 168 -11.72 -4.38 -13.75
CA GLN A 168 -12.09 -5.80 -13.69
C GLN A 168 -11.08 -6.59 -12.87
N GLN A 169 -9.78 -6.28 -13.01
CA GLN A 169 -8.76 -6.86 -12.12
C GLN A 169 -9.00 -6.45 -10.67
N LEU A 170 -9.30 -5.19 -10.38
CA LEU A 170 -9.62 -4.72 -9.03
C LEU A 170 -10.83 -5.45 -8.42
N ASN A 171 -11.88 -5.73 -9.20
CA ASN A 171 -12.99 -6.56 -8.74
C ASN A 171 -12.55 -7.99 -8.39
N GLY A 172 -11.67 -8.58 -9.19
CA GLY A 172 -11.12 -9.92 -8.94
C GLY A 172 -10.32 -10.00 -7.63
N ILE A 173 -9.67 -8.91 -7.22
CA ILE A 173 -8.90 -8.85 -5.96
C ILE A 173 -9.75 -9.08 -4.73
N ILE A 174 -11.02 -8.71 -4.74
CA ILE A 174 -11.89 -8.91 -3.56
C ILE A 174 -11.91 -10.37 -3.15
N ALA A 175 -12.11 -11.28 -4.12
CA ALA A 175 -12.08 -12.71 -3.89
C ALA A 175 -10.64 -13.23 -3.66
N LEU A 176 -9.66 -12.76 -4.44
CA LEU A 176 -8.27 -13.28 -4.36
C LEU A 176 -7.57 -12.91 -3.04
N ALA A 177 -7.90 -11.77 -2.45
CA ALA A 177 -7.29 -11.26 -1.23
C ALA A 177 -8.12 -11.56 0.03
N ASP A 178 -9.28 -12.24 -0.12
CA ASP A 178 -10.25 -12.45 0.97
C ASP A 178 -10.73 -11.12 1.61
N LEU A 179 -10.85 -10.05 0.82
CA LEU A 179 -11.39 -8.77 1.31
C LEU A 179 -12.91 -8.91 1.52
N ASP A 180 -13.41 -8.56 2.71
CA ASP A 180 -14.85 -8.48 2.98
C ASP A 180 -15.34 -7.04 2.78
N PRO A 181 -16.15 -6.74 1.75
CA PRO A 181 -16.63 -5.37 1.50
C PRO A 181 -17.58 -4.82 2.57
N ARG A 182 -18.01 -5.66 3.51
CA ARG A 182 -18.85 -5.27 4.66
C ARG A 182 -18.01 -4.78 5.85
N LEU A 183 -16.73 -5.09 5.90
CA LEU A 183 -15.85 -4.65 6.99
C LEU A 183 -15.34 -3.22 6.75
N PRO A 184 -15.13 -2.43 7.82
CA PRO A 184 -14.49 -1.13 7.71
C PRO A 184 -13.13 -1.24 7.03
N THR A 185 -12.94 -0.47 5.96
CA THR A 185 -11.72 -0.55 5.14
C THR A 185 -11.04 0.82 5.02
N PHE A 186 -9.76 0.90 5.38
CA PHE A 186 -8.92 2.08 5.14
C PHE A 186 -8.15 1.90 3.84
N ILE A 187 -8.43 2.75 2.86
CA ILE A 187 -7.85 2.70 1.52
C ILE A 187 -6.77 3.77 1.43
N ILE A 188 -5.58 3.39 0.99
CA ILE A 188 -4.41 4.28 0.88
C ILE A 188 -4.08 4.47 -0.60
N ALA A 189 -3.99 5.73 -1.03
CA ALA A 189 -3.40 6.13 -2.31
C ALA A 189 -2.37 7.25 -2.05
N GLU A 190 -1.10 6.86 -1.87
CA GLU A 190 -0.03 7.76 -1.41
C GLU A 190 0.94 8.11 -2.57
N CYS A 191 0.68 9.23 -3.26
CA CYS A 191 1.31 9.62 -4.53
C CYS A 191 1.11 8.57 -5.63
N VAL A 192 -0.14 8.20 -5.90
CA VAL A 192 -0.49 7.14 -6.86
C VAL A 192 -1.42 7.65 -7.95
N LEU A 193 -2.58 8.19 -7.58
CA LEU A 193 -3.61 8.61 -8.56
C LEU A 193 -3.12 9.70 -9.51
N ILE A 194 -2.20 10.57 -9.05
CA ILE A 194 -1.53 11.58 -9.88
C ILE A 194 -0.81 11.02 -11.13
N TYR A 195 -0.47 9.74 -11.16
CA TYR A 195 0.16 9.09 -12.32
C TYR A 195 -0.84 8.48 -13.31
N LEU A 196 -2.13 8.45 -12.96
CA LEU A 196 -3.19 7.96 -13.83
C LEU A 196 -3.86 9.15 -14.53
N ASP A 197 -4.47 8.90 -15.69
CA ASP A 197 -5.33 9.90 -16.31
C ASP A 197 -6.57 10.18 -15.42
N PRO A 198 -7.22 11.34 -15.58
CA PRO A 198 -8.34 11.73 -14.72
C PRO A 198 -9.53 10.75 -14.73
N ASP A 199 -9.78 10.06 -15.83
CA ASP A 199 -10.89 9.12 -15.95
C ASP A 199 -10.55 7.82 -15.20
N SER A 200 -9.33 7.31 -15.37
CA SER A 200 -8.83 6.16 -14.61
C SER A 200 -8.82 6.41 -13.09
N SER A 201 -8.34 7.59 -12.66
CA SER A 201 -8.39 8.00 -11.25
C SER A 201 -9.82 8.07 -10.70
N ARG A 202 -10.75 8.63 -11.48
CA ARG A 202 -12.17 8.68 -11.13
C ARG A 202 -12.75 7.28 -11.00
N ASP A 203 -12.40 6.38 -11.91
CA ASP A 203 -12.89 5.01 -11.92
C ASP A 203 -12.40 4.21 -10.71
N VAL A 204 -11.14 4.38 -10.29
CA VAL A 204 -10.59 3.75 -9.08
C VAL A 204 -11.32 4.23 -7.82
N VAL A 205 -11.52 5.54 -7.67
CA VAL A 205 -12.26 6.10 -6.52
C VAL A 205 -13.73 5.66 -6.56
N GLY A 206 -14.34 5.69 -7.75
CA GLY A 206 -15.71 5.23 -7.98
C GLY A 206 -15.88 3.75 -7.64
N TRP A 207 -14.94 2.91 -8.02
CA TRP A 207 -14.89 1.50 -7.65
C TRP A 207 -14.83 1.32 -6.14
N ALA A 208 -13.91 2.00 -5.45
CA ALA A 208 -13.77 1.92 -4.00
C ALA A 208 -15.09 2.28 -3.28
N SER A 209 -15.75 3.35 -3.73
CA SER A 209 -17.03 3.82 -3.14
C SER A 209 -18.19 2.84 -3.33
N LYS A 210 -18.21 2.07 -4.42
CA LYS A 210 -19.26 1.09 -4.72
C LYS A 210 -19.01 -0.24 -4.03
N THR A 211 -17.74 -0.57 -3.81
CA THR A 211 -17.33 -1.86 -3.26
C THR A 211 -17.53 -1.90 -1.75
N PHE A 212 -16.99 -0.92 -1.02
CA PHE A 212 -16.95 -0.97 0.45
C PHE A 212 -18.11 -0.19 1.08
N SER A 213 -18.86 -0.86 1.96
CA SER A 213 -19.99 -0.24 2.67
C SER A 213 -19.57 0.85 3.67
N THR A 214 -18.38 0.71 4.27
CA THR A 214 -17.77 1.69 5.18
C THR A 214 -16.28 1.78 4.86
N ALA A 215 -15.85 2.92 4.34
CA ALA A 215 -14.45 3.14 3.97
C ALA A 215 -13.96 4.55 4.29
N ILE A 216 -12.67 4.64 4.60
CA ILE A 216 -11.91 5.89 4.61
C ILE A 216 -10.94 5.82 3.45
N PHE A 217 -10.95 6.83 2.57
CA PHE A 217 -10.00 6.92 1.46
C PHE A 217 -8.97 8.02 1.78
N PHE A 218 -7.75 7.61 2.09
CA PHE A 218 -6.61 8.50 2.29
C PHE A 218 -5.91 8.76 0.97
N LEU A 219 -5.94 10.02 0.53
CA LEU A 219 -5.26 10.49 -0.67
C LEU A 219 -4.18 11.52 -0.29
N TYR A 220 -2.94 11.26 -0.69
CA TYR A 220 -1.85 12.23 -0.60
C TYR A 220 -1.22 12.40 -1.98
N GLU A 221 -1.25 13.61 -2.54
CA GLU A 221 -0.66 13.92 -3.83
C GLU A 221 -0.34 15.42 -3.97
N GLN A 222 0.25 15.82 -5.10
CA GLN A 222 0.57 17.21 -5.39
C GLN A 222 -0.71 18.01 -5.61
N VAL A 223 -0.71 19.26 -5.13
CA VAL A 223 -1.75 20.25 -5.44
C VAL A 223 -1.11 21.43 -6.16
N LEU A 224 -1.82 22.02 -7.12
CA LEU A 224 -1.46 23.33 -7.65
C LEU A 224 -1.92 24.38 -6.62
N LEU A 225 -0.98 25.20 -6.16
CA LEU A 225 -1.23 26.36 -5.31
C LEU A 225 -1.49 27.61 -6.16
#